data_AF-A0A7Y8S0V8-F1
#
_entry.id   AF-A0A7Y8S0V8-F1
#
_cell.length_a   1.000
_cell.length_b   1.000
_cell.length_c   1.000
_cell.angle_alpha   90.00
_cell.angle_beta   90.00
_cell.angle_gamma   90.00
#
_symmetry.space_group_name_H-M   'P 1'
#
loop_
_entity.id
_entity.type
_entity.pdbx_description
1 polymer ?
#
loop_
_entity_poly.entity_id
_entity_poly.type
_entity_poly.pdbx_seq_one_letter_code
_entity_poly.pdbx_strand_id
1 'polypeptide(L)'
;ISYFREHFRQMKEAIEEGVDLFGYTSWGPIDIISAGTSQMSKRYGFIHVDQDDDGNGTLKRSRKDSFYWYKKVIETNGEVLD
;
A
#
# COMPACT_ATOMS: atom_id res chain seq x y z
N ILE A 1 4.63 -2.28 -5.64
CA ILE A 1 3.69 -2.03 -6.76
C ILE A 1 3.18 -3.35 -7.34
N SER A 2 4.03 -4.21 -7.89
CA SER A 2 3.61 -5.49 -8.51
C SER A 2 2.66 -6.34 -7.65
N TYR A 3 2.93 -6.45 -6.34
CA TYR A 3 2.06 -7.16 -5.40
C TYR A 3 0.62 -6.64 -5.44
N PHE A 4 0.42 -5.34 -5.27
CA PHE A 4 -0.92 -4.72 -5.29
C PHE A 4 -1.57 -4.83 -6.66
N ARG A 5 -0.81 -4.59 -7.74
CA ARG A 5 -1.30 -4.71 -9.12
C ARG A 5 -1.94 -6.07 -9.35
N GLU A 6 -1.27 -7.13 -8.93
CA GLU A 6 -1.77 -8.49 -9.14
C GLU A 6 -3.02 -8.79 -8.29
N HIS A 7 -3.02 -8.37 -7.02
CA HIS A 7 -4.21 -8.51 -6.17
C HIS A 7 -5.40 -7.71 -6.69
N PHE A 8 -5.16 -6.54 -7.31
CA PHE A 8 -6.23 -5.69 -7.84
C PHE A 8 -6.85 -6.27 -9.10
N ARG A 9 -6.06 -6.97 -9.94
CA ARG A 9 -6.59 -7.75 -11.06
C ARG A 9 -7.53 -8.85 -10.58
N GLN A 10 -7.10 -9.62 -9.58
CA GLN A 10 -7.91 -10.69 -9.01
C GLN A 10 -9.18 -10.16 -8.30
N MET A 11 -9.12 -8.99 -7.65
CA MET A 11 -10.33 -8.34 -7.13
C MET A 11 -11.29 -7.91 -8.24
N LYS A 12 -10.79 -7.44 -9.38
CA LYS A 12 -11.63 -7.11 -10.54
C LYS A 12 -12.34 -8.36 -11.09
N GLU A 13 -11.60 -9.45 -11.26
CA GLU A 13 -12.17 -10.74 -11.69
C GLU A 13 -13.29 -11.21 -10.73
N ALA A 14 -13.06 -11.14 -9.42
CA ALA A 14 -14.09 -11.50 -8.43
C ALA A 14 -15.36 -10.62 -8.52
N ILE A 15 -15.21 -9.32 -8.79
CA ILE A 15 -16.35 -8.41 -9.00
C ILE A 15 -17.11 -8.80 -10.29
N GLU A 16 -16.41 -9.15 -11.36
CA GLU A 16 -17.01 -9.62 -12.62
C GLU A 16 -17.78 -10.94 -12.44
N GLU A 17 -17.32 -11.81 -11.54
CA GLU A 17 -18.02 -13.04 -11.14
C GLU A 17 -19.22 -12.80 -10.19
N GLY A 18 -19.49 -11.53 -9.82
CA GLY A 18 -20.67 -11.12 -9.07
C GLY A 18 -20.46 -10.97 -7.56
N VAL A 19 -19.22 -10.96 -7.07
CA VAL A 19 -18.92 -10.65 -5.67
C VAL A 19 -19.21 -9.18 -5.38
N ASP A 20 -20.01 -8.91 -4.34
CA ASP A 20 -20.26 -7.55 -3.84
C ASP A 20 -19.09 -7.08 -2.97
N LEU A 21 -18.09 -6.45 -3.60
CA LEU A 21 -16.92 -5.89 -2.92
C LEU A 21 -17.09 -4.39 -2.68
N PHE A 22 -17.42 -4.03 -1.44
CA PHE A 22 -17.63 -2.63 -1.03
C PHE A 22 -16.38 -1.73 -1.21
N GLY A 23 -15.17 -2.26 -1.00
CA GLY A 23 -13.94 -1.48 -1.15
C GLY A 23 -12.68 -2.20 -0.69
N TYR A 24 -11.55 -1.52 -0.86
CA TYR A 24 -10.23 -2.02 -0.47
C TYR A 24 -9.43 -0.97 0.31
N THR A 25 -8.86 -1.37 1.44
CA THR A 25 -7.96 -0.53 2.25
C THR A 25 -6.61 -1.21 2.43
N SER A 26 -5.56 -0.58 1.93
CA SER A 26 -4.19 -1.11 2.10
C SER A 26 -3.81 -1.08 3.57
N TRP A 27 -3.25 -2.19 4.07
CA TRP A 27 -2.62 -2.24 5.37
C TRP A 27 -1.41 -1.29 5.41
N GLY A 28 -1.28 -0.54 6.51
CA GLY A 28 -0.15 0.35 6.77
C GLY A 28 0.20 1.26 5.59
N PRO A 29 -0.69 2.17 5.13
CA PRO A 29 -0.44 3.03 3.96
C PRO A 29 0.72 4.02 4.17
N ILE A 30 1.10 4.24 5.42
CA ILE A 30 2.35 4.87 5.87
C ILE A 30 3.17 3.80 6.63
N ASP A 31 4.50 3.84 6.54
CA ASP A 31 5.34 2.92 7.30
C ASP A 31 5.03 2.99 8.80
N ILE A 32 4.81 1.83 9.43
CA ILE A 32 4.46 1.64 10.84
C ILE A 32 5.29 0.50 11.42
N ILE A 33 5.35 0.44 12.76
CA ILE A 33 5.92 -0.70 13.48
C ILE A 33 5.06 -1.93 13.21
N SER A 34 5.68 -3.00 12.70
CA SER A 34 4.98 -4.24 12.38
C SER A 34 4.49 -4.96 13.65
N ALA A 35 3.28 -5.54 13.58
CA ALA A 35 2.67 -6.18 14.75
C ALA A 35 3.37 -7.49 15.19
N GLY A 36 3.95 -8.24 14.24
CA GLY A 36 4.51 -9.57 14.54
C GLY A 36 5.92 -9.57 15.12
N THR A 37 6.77 -8.64 14.67
CA THR A 37 8.18 -8.59 15.06
C THR A 37 8.58 -7.26 15.70
N SER A 38 7.65 -6.31 15.84
CA SER A 38 7.90 -4.97 16.38
C SER A 38 9.00 -4.21 15.62
N GLN A 39 9.12 -4.43 14.31
CA GLN A 39 10.14 -3.82 13.45
C GLN A 39 9.57 -2.72 12.54
N MET A 40 10.35 -1.65 12.33
CA MET A 40 10.19 -0.62 11.29
C MET A 40 10.80 -1.03 9.95
N SER A 41 11.82 -1.89 9.96
CA SER A 41 12.54 -2.37 8.76
C SER A 41 11.63 -3.14 7.80
N LYS A 42 10.57 -3.79 8.32
CA LYS A 42 9.50 -4.37 7.51
C LYS A 42 8.47 -3.30 7.11
N ARG A 43 8.69 -2.71 5.93
CA ARG A 43 7.94 -1.55 5.44
C ARG A 43 6.78 -1.94 4.52
N TYR A 44 5.60 -1.36 4.78
CA TYR A 44 4.37 -1.61 4.01
C TYR A 44 3.93 -0.39 3.18
N GLY A 45 4.23 0.81 3.66
CA GLY A 45 3.52 2.01 3.24
C GLY A 45 3.86 2.48 1.83
N PHE A 46 2.97 3.30 1.30
CA PHE A 46 3.22 4.17 0.16
C PHE A 46 3.99 5.43 0.59
N ILE A 47 3.94 5.75 1.89
CA ILE A 47 4.67 6.84 2.51
C ILE A 47 5.76 6.23 3.39
N HIS A 48 7.01 6.54 3.08
CA HIS A 48 8.15 6.19 3.90
C HIS A 48 8.21 7.07 5.14
N VAL A 49 8.61 6.50 6.27
CA VAL A 49 8.95 7.21 7.51
C VAL A 49 10.40 6.93 7.85
N ASP A 50 11.18 8.00 8.00
CA ASP A 50 12.59 7.96 8.41
C ASP A 50 12.70 7.62 9.90
N GLN A 51 12.64 6.32 10.18
CA GLN A 51 12.87 5.70 11.47
C GLN A 51 13.37 4.27 11.25
N ASP A 52 14.38 3.84 12.01
CA ASP A 52 14.90 2.47 12.06
C ASP A 52 14.29 1.64 13.22
N ASP A 53 14.76 0.41 13.39
CA ASP A 53 14.27 -0.53 14.41
C ASP A 53 14.67 -0.12 15.85
N ASP A 54 15.74 0.66 15.99
CA ASP A 54 16.24 1.16 17.28
C ASP A 54 15.60 2.52 17.65
N GLY A 55 14.73 3.05 16.79
CA GLY A 55 14.01 4.31 16.99
C GLY A 55 14.79 5.55 16.55
N ASN A 56 15.94 5.39 15.87
CA ASN A 56 16.67 6.53 15.31
C ASN A 56 16.06 6.98 13.99
N GLY A 57 16.10 8.29 13.72
CA GLY A 57 15.63 8.88 12.48
C GLY A 57 14.97 10.24 12.70
N THR A 58 14.68 10.96 11.63
CA THR A 58 14.09 12.30 11.70
C THR A 58 12.56 12.29 11.76
N LEU A 59 11.94 11.11 11.62
CA LEU A 59 10.51 10.93 11.40
C LEU A 59 9.99 11.68 10.16
N LYS A 60 10.84 12.16 9.26
CA LYS A 60 10.38 12.80 8.02
C LYS A 60 9.64 11.78 7.16
N ARG A 61 8.63 12.27 6.46
CA ARG A 61 7.83 11.47 5.54
C ARG A 61 8.25 11.77 4.11
N SER A 62 8.41 10.73 3.30
CA SER A 62 8.63 10.87 1.86
C SER A 62 7.69 9.95 1.09
N ARG A 63 7.24 10.42 -0.07
CA ARG A 63 6.36 9.64 -0.96
C ARG A 63 7.22 8.64 -1.73
N LYS A 64 6.89 7.35 -1.65
CA LYS A 64 7.51 6.31 -2.48
C LYS A 64 6.89 6.36 -3.88
N ASP A 65 7.50 5.71 -4.86
CA ASP A 65 6.92 5.61 -6.22
C ASP A 65 5.51 5.02 -6.20
N SER A 66 5.28 4.07 -5.30
CA SER A 66 3.99 3.44 -5.08
C SER A 66 2.91 4.41 -4.60
N PHE A 67 3.26 5.57 -4.04
CA PHE A 67 2.30 6.62 -3.70
C PHE A 67 1.62 7.19 -4.95
N TYR A 68 2.41 7.59 -5.94
CA TYR A 68 1.89 8.17 -7.17
C TYR A 68 1.14 7.14 -8.00
N TRP A 69 1.66 5.90 -8.04
CA TRP A 69 0.96 4.78 -8.65
C TRP A 69 -0.41 4.53 -7.98
N TYR A 70 -0.47 4.39 -6.65
CA TYR A 70 -1.73 4.11 -5.97
C TYR A 70 -2.73 5.28 -6.04
N LYS A 71 -2.23 6.53 -6.06
CA LYS A 71 -3.04 7.71 -6.38
C LYS A 71 -3.71 7.56 -7.76
N LYS A 72 -2.96 7.16 -8.79
CA LYS A 72 -3.49 6.97 -10.15
C LYS A 72 -4.51 5.84 -10.20
N VAL A 73 -4.26 4.73 -9.50
CA VAL A 73 -5.22 3.62 -9.36
C VAL A 73 -6.55 4.14 -8.80
N ILE A 74 -6.52 4.87 -7.69
CA ILE A 74 -7.73 5.42 -7.05
C ILE A 74 -8.45 6.42 -7.99
N GLU A 75 -7.72 7.36 -8.58
CA GLU A 75 -8.29 8.38 -9.49
C GLU A 75 -8.93 7.79 -10.74
N THR A 76 -8.50 6.58 -11.13
CA THR A 76 -9.04 5.85 -12.28
C THR A 76 -10.00 4.74 -11.87
N ASN A 77 -10.38 4.67 -10.59
CA ASN A 77 -11.21 3.60 -10.04
C ASN A 77 -10.72 2.19 -10.42
N GLY A 78 -9.40 2.00 -10.45
CA GLY A 78 -8.77 0.73 -10.81
C GLY A 78 -8.61 0.46 -12.31
N GLU A 79 -8.99 1.38 -13.20
CA GLU A 79 -8.80 1.20 -14.66
C GLU A 79 -7.34 1.25 -15.09
N VAL A 80 -6.51 2.05 -14.42
CA VAL A 80 -5.06 2.10 -14.68
C VAL A 80 -4.32 1.44 -13.53
N LEU A 81 -3.74 0.26 -13.80
CA LEU A 81 -2.94 -0.50 -12.84
C LEU A 81 -1.44 -0.54 -13.19
N ASP A 82 -1.02 -0.03 -14.34
CA ASP A 82 0.38 -0.05 -14.80
C ASP A 82 1.15 1.22 -14.46
#